data_AF-A0A955T0N9-F1
#
_entry.id   AF-A0A955T0N9-F1
#
_cell.length_a   1.000
_cell.length_b   1.000
_cell.length_c   1.000
_cell.angle_alpha   90.00
_cell.angle_beta   90.00
_cell.angle_gamma   90.00
#
_symmetry.space_group_name_H-M   'P 1'
#
loop_
_entity.id
_entity.type
_entity.pdbx_description
1 polymer ?
#
loop_
_entity_poly.entity_id
_entity_poly.type
_entity_poly.pdbx_seq_one_letter_code
_entity_poly.pdbx_strand_id
1 'polypeptide(L)'
;STAIMVRLNEVADTGEGFRFTTSETLADNNVCPEEPYYNQPTPGFCSAFLIGPDLVATAGHCVNAFNATNIAFVFGFQMEDEETPVNRFPYENVYFGAELVARQGSTCSNDWSIVRLDRPVENRLPLSVRRHGIVPDNQELVVIGYPVGLPVKISGGARVRSNVGFRTFVANLDTYAGNSGSAVFNADTLEVEGILVCGETDFVFESGEGCRVSNRCPDSGCRGEDVTRATEWSGLLPSDPCEEEGELTFVSPKVGDAVSRGEEVEVIWSSTGTVGESIDLLLFKGDFFDGQTWSPLVNQCGPTNRAEVTLPAGLPLGNGYRFRIHNRGAGENFVGAFSEYFTVAKNSSEGTPEIELV
;
A
#
# COMPACT_ATOMS: atom_id res chain seq x y z
N SER A 1 -1.88 -0.67 -0.10
CA SER A 1 -1.80 0.67 -0.72
C SER A 1 -3.17 1.30 -0.89
N THR A 2 -3.34 2.59 -0.64
CA THR A 2 -4.60 3.35 -0.84
C THR A 2 -4.51 4.26 -2.09
N ALA A 3 -5.64 4.54 -2.72
CA ALA A 3 -5.78 5.40 -3.89
C ALA A 3 -6.96 6.36 -3.74
N ILE A 4 -6.80 7.57 -4.29
CA ILE A 4 -7.90 8.50 -4.45
C ILE A 4 -8.69 8.14 -5.71
N MET A 5 -10.01 8.30 -5.64
CA MET A 5 -10.88 8.16 -6.80
C MET A 5 -11.22 9.53 -7.37
N VAL A 6 -10.92 9.70 -8.65
CA VAL A 6 -11.12 10.94 -9.40
C VAL A 6 -11.89 10.66 -10.68
N ARG A 7 -12.64 11.64 -11.19
CA ARG A 7 -13.35 11.47 -12.46
C ARG A 7 -12.37 11.52 -13.62
N LEU A 8 -12.63 10.80 -14.70
CA LEU A 8 -11.71 10.78 -15.86
C LEU A 8 -11.42 12.16 -16.45
N ASN A 9 -12.41 13.06 -16.45
CA ASN A 9 -12.23 14.43 -16.95
C ASN A 9 -11.39 15.33 -16.02
N GLU A 10 -11.10 14.87 -14.81
CA GLU A 10 -10.25 15.55 -13.83
C GLU A 10 -8.79 15.11 -13.91
N VAL A 11 -8.47 14.17 -14.81
CA VAL A 11 -7.12 13.65 -15.04
C VAL A 11 -6.72 13.91 -16.49
N ALA A 12 -5.57 14.57 -16.69
CA ALA A 12 -5.03 14.85 -18.03
C ALA A 12 -3.68 14.19 -18.24
N ASP A 13 -3.52 13.53 -19.39
CA ASP A 13 -2.24 13.03 -19.88
C ASP A 13 -1.34 14.22 -20.28
N THR A 14 -0.10 14.22 -19.80
CA THR A 14 0.89 15.28 -20.09
C THR A 14 1.94 14.83 -21.10
N GLY A 15 1.89 13.59 -21.59
CA GLY A 15 2.90 12.95 -22.43
C GLY A 15 4.07 12.32 -21.66
N GLU A 16 4.12 12.52 -20.34
CA GLU A 16 5.14 12.00 -19.43
C GLU A 16 4.51 11.33 -18.19
N GLY A 17 3.18 11.29 -18.14
CA GLY A 17 2.38 10.87 -16.99
C GLY A 17 1.04 11.58 -17.00
N PHE A 18 0.44 11.68 -15.82
CA PHE A 18 -0.84 12.33 -15.61
C PHE A 18 -0.75 13.48 -14.61
N ARG A 19 -1.71 14.38 -14.65
CA ARG A 19 -1.91 15.43 -13.64
C ARG A 19 -3.39 15.62 -13.36
N PHE A 20 -3.72 16.15 -12.19
CA PHE A 20 -5.08 16.66 -12.00
C PHE A 20 -5.29 17.97 -12.77
N THR A 21 -6.51 18.15 -13.26
CA THR A 21 -6.91 19.34 -14.01
C THR A 21 -7.63 20.37 -13.13
N THR A 22 -8.21 19.95 -12.00
CA THR A 22 -8.87 20.86 -11.08
C THR A 22 -7.87 21.75 -10.34
N SER A 23 -8.31 22.96 -10.03
CA SER A 23 -7.64 23.91 -9.14
C SER A 23 -8.45 24.14 -7.85
N GLU A 24 -9.51 23.35 -7.63
CA GLU A 24 -10.32 23.45 -6.42
C GLU A 24 -9.52 23.01 -5.19
N THR A 25 -9.77 23.71 -4.10
CA THR A 25 -9.20 23.50 -2.79
C THR A 25 -10.30 23.31 -1.76
N LEU A 26 -9.94 22.92 -0.54
CA LEU A 26 -10.92 22.81 0.54
C LEU A 26 -11.68 24.13 0.78
N ALA A 27 -11.03 25.27 0.59
CA ALA A 27 -11.65 26.60 0.65
C ALA A 27 -12.92 26.72 -0.21
N ASP A 28 -12.95 26.07 -1.38
CA ASP A 28 -14.07 26.13 -2.32
C ASP A 28 -15.32 25.39 -1.79
N ASN A 29 -15.19 24.60 -0.71
CA ASN A 29 -16.31 24.01 0.04
C ASN A 29 -16.97 24.97 1.06
N ASN A 30 -16.60 26.26 1.04
CA ASN A 30 -17.10 27.30 1.93
C ASN A 30 -16.83 26.99 3.41
N VAL A 31 -15.67 26.42 3.70
CA VAL A 31 -15.17 26.24 5.07
C VAL A 31 -14.50 27.52 5.58
N CYS A 32 -14.27 27.64 6.88
CA CYS A 32 -13.60 28.82 7.45
C CYS A 32 -12.08 28.78 7.18
N PRO A 33 -11.40 29.94 6.99
CA PRO A 33 -9.96 30.01 6.71
C PRO A 33 -9.05 29.31 7.73
N GLU A 34 -9.52 29.17 8.96
CA GLU A 34 -8.84 28.53 10.08
C GLU A 34 -8.91 27.00 10.04
N GLU A 35 -9.75 26.42 9.17
CA GLU A 35 -9.89 24.98 9.05
C GLU A 35 -8.60 24.36 8.51
N PRO A 36 -8.17 23.20 9.08
CA PRO A 36 -6.99 22.51 8.57
C PRO A 36 -7.11 22.20 7.09
N TYR A 37 -5.99 22.27 6.38
CA TYR A 37 -5.90 21.93 4.95
C TYR A 37 -6.70 22.88 4.03
N TYR A 38 -7.10 24.05 4.51
CA TYR A 38 -7.89 25.05 3.76
C TYR A 38 -7.42 25.26 2.31
N ASN A 39 -6.11 25.39 2.10
CA ASN A 39 -5.50 25.65 0.79
C ASN A 39 -5.12 24.37 0.01
N GLN A 40 -5.37 23.17 0.54
CA GLN A 40 -4.98 21.93 -0.14
C GLN A 40 -6.00 21.56 -1.23
N PRO A 41 -5.53 20.96 -2.35
CA PRO A 41 -6.39 20.62 -3.47
C PRO A 41 -7.35 19.48 -3.16
N THR A 42 -8.55 19.49 -3.74
CA THR A 42 -9.59 18.49 -3.49
C THR A 42 -10.12 17.80 -4.76
N PRO A 43 -9.27 17.09 -5.55
CA PRO A 43 -9.69 16.48 -6.80
C PRO A 43 -10.58 15.24 -6.64
N GLY A 44 -10.54 14.56 -5.51
CA GLY A 44 -11.23 13.28 -5.36
C GLY A 44 -12.64 13.38 -4.85
N PHE A 45 -13.39 12.31 -5.08
CA PHE A 45 -14.75 12.17 -4.54
C PHE A 45 -14.92 10.98 -3.59
N CYS A 46 -14.02 10.00 -3.64
CA CYS A 46 -14.01 8.82 -2.77
C CYS A 46 -12.57 8.27 -2.61
N SER A 47 -12.44 7.26 -1.77
CA SER A 47 -11.22 6.52 -1.50
C SER A 47 -11.33 5.07 -1.99
N ALA A 48 -10.21 4.44 -2.27
CA ALA A 48 -10.11 3.02 -2.58
C ALA A 48 -8.79 2.44 -2.06
N PHE A 49 -8.67 1.12 -2.04
CA PHE A 49 -7.40 0.46 -1.69
C PHE A 49 -7.21 -0.85 -2.43
N LEU A 50 -5.93 -1.20 -2.67
CA LEU A 50 -5.51 -2.38 -3.40
C LEU A 50 -5.72 -3.64 -2.56
N ILE A 51 -6.39 -4.65 -3.13
CA ILE A 51 -6.76 -5.94 -2.49
C ILE A 51 -6.35 -7.16 -3.33
N GLY A 52 -5.72 -6.94 -4.47
CA GLY A 52 -5.12 -7.97 -5.32
C GLY A 52 -4.22 -7.31 -6.38
N PRO A 53 -3.59 -8.09 -7.27
CA PRO A 53 -2.68 -7.54 -8.28
C PRO A 53 -3.33 -6.45 -9.15
N ASP A 54 -4.60 -6.59 -9.50
CA ASP A 54 -5.37 -5.65 -10.32
C ASP A 54 -6.75 -5.35 -9.72
N LEU A 55 -6.94 -5.54 -8.42
CA LEU A 55 -8.22 -5.39 -7.74
C LEU A 55 -8.15 -4.30 -6.66
N VAL A 56 -9.14 -3.40 -6.66
CA VAL A 56 -9.33 -2.42 -5.59
C VAL A 56 -10.70 -2.57 -4.93
N ALA A 57 -10.75 -2.38 -3.62
CA ALA A 57 -11.98 -2.26 -2.84
C ALA A 57 -12.30 -0.79 -2.58
N THR A 58 -13.60 -0.47 -2.53
CA THR A 58 -14.14 0.86 -2.20
C THR A 58 -15.60 0.73 -1.73
N ALA A 59 -16.24 1.83 -1.37
CA ALA A 59 -17.65 1.87 -0.99
C ALA A 59 -18.56 1.65 -2.20
N GLY A 60 -19.63 0.89 -1.98
CA GLY A 60 -20.59 0.53 -3.03
C GLY A 60 -21.35 1.72 -3.60
N HIS A 61 -21.53 2.80 -2.84
CA HIS A 61 -22.16 4.03 -3.34
C HIS A 61 -21.22 4.86 -4.24
N CYS A 62 -19.90 4.68 -4.12
CA CYS A 62 -18.92 5.38 -4.97
C CYS A 62 -18.85 4.78 -6.39
N VAL A 63 -18.96 3.45 -6.50
CA VAL A 63 -18.84 2.73 -7.79
C VAL A 63 -20.04 1.84 -8.04
N ASN A 64 -20.62 1.96 -9.23
CA ASN A 64 -21.68 1.10 -9.75
C ASN A 64 -21.40 0.73 -11.23
N ALA A 65 -22.28 -0.09 -11.82
CA ALA A 65 -22.08 -0.61 -13.18
C ALA A 65 -22.01 0.48 -14.26
N PHE A 66 -22.52 1.69 -14.01
CA PHE A 66 -22.53 2.79 -14.98
C PHE A 66 -21.26 3.64 -14.93
N ASN A 67 -20.55 3.67 -13.80
CA ASN A 67 -19.36 4.51 -13.64
C ASN A 67 -18.06 3.72 -13.43
N ALA A 68 -18.11 2.40 -13.27
CA ALA A 68 -16.93 1.60 -12.98
C ALA A 68 -15.78 1.78 -13.98
N THR A 69 -16.08 2.04 -15.26
CA THR A 69 -15.09 2.31 -16.30
C THR A 69 -14.76 3.78 -16.51
N ASN A 70 -15.37 4.67 -15.71
CA ASN A 70 -15.30 6.13 -15.82
C ASN A 70 -14.65 6.77 -14.59
N ILE A 71 -13.76 6.03 -13.92
CA ILE A 71 -13.05 6.46 -12.71
C ILE A 71 -11.56 6.18 -12.91
N ALA A 72 -10.73 7.12 -12.49
CA ALA A 72 -9.31 6.91 -12.31
C ALA A 72 -9.00 6.70 -10.82
N PHE A 73 -8.15 5.72 -10.55
CA PHE A 73 -7.61 5.37 -9.25
C PHE A 73 -6.16 5.83 -9.21
N VAL A 74 -5.87 6.84 -8.40
CA VAL A 74 -4.55 7.48 -8.35
C VAL A 74 -3.88 7.16 -7.02
N PHE A 75 -2.77 6.45 -7.10
CA PHE A 75 -1.93 6.15 -5.95
C PHE A 75 -0.87 7.25 -5.75
N GLY A 76 -0.48 7.49 -4.50
CA GLY A 76 0.60 8.45 -4.18
C GLY A 76 0.17 9.92 -4.19
N PHE A 77 -1.12 10.22 -4.21
CA PHE A 77 -1.59 11.58 -3.98
C PHE A 77 -1.45 11.97 -2.52
N GLN A 78 -0.42 12.76 -2.22
CA GLN A 78 -0.05 13.20 -0.89
C GLN A 78 0.50 14.62 -0.94
N MET A 79 0.67 15.21 0.24
CA MET A 79 1.46 16.42 0.40
C MET A 79 2.93 16.02 0.56
N GLU A 80 3.83 16.69 -0.17
CA GLU A 80 5.28 16.56 0.05
C GLU A 80 5.72 17.36 1.29
N ASP A 81 5.09 18.53 1.48
CA ASP A 81 5.21 19.41 2.62
C ASP A 81 3.86 20.13 2.88
N GLU A 82 3.80 21.08 3.80
CA GLU A 82 2.54 21.76 4.16
C GLU A 82 1.85 22.47 2.98
N GLU A 83 2.62 22.92 1.98
CA GLU A 83 2.17 23.78 0.87
C GLU A 83 2.18 23.06 -0.49
N THR A 84 2.97 22.00 -0.64
CA THR A 84 3.26 21.37 -1.93
C THR A 84 2.52 20.03 -2.09
N PRO A 85 1.43 19.97 -2.88
CA PRO A 85 0.79 18.71 -3.24
C PRO A 85 1.52 18.02 -4.38
N VAL A 86 1.63 16.69 -4.31
CA VAL A 86 1.91 15.88 -5.50
C VAL A 86 0.73 16.03 -6.46
N ASN A 87 0.96 16.68 -7.61
CA ASN A 87 -0.08 16.89 -8.63
C ASN A 87 0.33 16.37 -10.03
N ARG A 88 1.47 15.68 -10.11
CA ARG A 88 1.92 14.96 -11.31
C ARG A 88 2.25 13.55 -10.91
N PHE A 89 1.75 12.60 -11.66
CA PHE A 89 1.83 11.18 -11.37
C PHE A 89 2.45 10.48 -12.56
N PRO A 90 3.46 9.64 -12.35
CA PRO A 90 3.95 8.79 -13.43
C PRO A 90 2.86 7.78 -13.81
N TYR A 91 2.95 7.19 -15.01
CA TYR A 91 1.90 6.30 -15.53
C TYR A 91 1.62 5.12 -14.59
N GLU A 92 2.64 4.58 -13.92
CA GLU A 92 2.52 3.49 -12.94
C GLU A 92 1.76 3.85 -11.67
N ASN A 93 1.36 5.11 -11.46
CA ASN A 93 0.55 5.52 -10.31
C ASN A 93 -0.92 5.81 -10.66
N VAL A 94 -1.31 5.78 -11.93
CA VAL A 94 -2.66 6.12 -12.37
C VAL A 94 -3.28 4.97 -13.14
N TYR A 95 -4.32 4.39 -12.55
CA TYR A 95 -5.04 3.25 -13.10
C TYR A 95 -6.46 3.64 -13.44
N PHE A 96 -7.07 2.94 -14.39
CA PHE A 96 -8.45 3.17 -14.79
C PHE A 96 -9.28 1.95 -14.45
N GLY A 97 -10.52 2.17 -14.03
CA GLY A 97 -11.44 1.04 -13.84
C GLY A 97 -11.73 0.32 -15.16
N ALA A 98 -11.60 -0.99 -15.17
CA ALA A 98 -11.88 -1.84 -16.33
C ALA A 98 -13.21 -2.59 -16.18
N GLU A 99 -13.53 -3.04 -14.97
CA GLU A 99 -14.71 -3.86 -14.71
C GLU A 99 -15.18 -3.71 -13.26
N LEU A 100 -16.50 -3.65 -13.06
CA LEU A 100 -17.09 -3.88 -11.74
C LEU A 100 -17.17 -5.38 -11.48
N VAL A 101 -16.28 -5.91 -10.64
CA VAL A 101 -16.20 -7.35 -10.34
C VAL A 101 -17.37 -7.79 -9.46
N ALA A 102 -17.63 -7.03 -8.40
CA ALA A 102 -18.71 -7.31 -7.46
C ALA A 102 -19.11 -6.05 -6.72
N ARG A 103 -20.35 -6.01 -6.25
CA ARG A 103 -20.89 -4.86 -5.52
C ARG A 103 -22.04 -5.25 -4.63
N GLN A 104 -22.08 -4.67 -3.44
CA GLN A 104 -23.30 -4.43 -2.68
C GLN A 104 -23.42 -2.93 -2.43
N GLY A 105 -24.53 -2.31 -2.82
CA GLY A 105 -24.66 -0.84 -2.82
C GLY A 105 -25.93 -0.33 -2.16
N SER A 106 -26.38 -1.02 -1.11
CA SER A 106 -27.67 -0.79 -0.49
C SER A 106 -27.48 -0.35 0.96
N THR A 107 -27.47 0.96 1.19
CA THR A 107 -27.44 1.63 2.52
C THR A 107 -26.11 1.52 3.26
N CYS A 108 -25.95 2.31 4.33
CA CYS A 108 -24.81 2.25 5.26
C CYS A 108 -24.61 0.89 5.95
N SER A 109 -25.48 -0.10 5.74
CA SER A 109 -25.45 -1.41 6.41
C SER A 109 -24.73 -2.52 5.63
N ASN A 110 -24.48 -2.34 4.33
CA ASN A 110 -23.69 -3.26 3.51
C ASN A 110 -23.32 -2.57 2.20
N ASP A 111 -22.20 -1.86 2.19
CA ASP A 111 -21.85 -0.98 1.07
C ASP A 111 -20.39 -1.16 0.65
N TRP A 112 -20.17 -1.93 -0.39
CA TRP A 112 -18.83 -2.23 -0.90
C TRP A 112 -18.88 -2.52 -2.40
N SER A 113 -17.76 -2.23 -3.06
CA SER A 113 -17.52 -2.56 -4.47
C SER A 113 -16.09 -3.07 -4.62
N ILE A 114 -15.92 -4.08 -5.47
CA ILE A 114 -14.62 -4.54 -5.95
C ILE A 114 -14.55 -4.20 -7.43
N VAL A 115 -13.48 -3.50 -7.80
CA VAL A 115 -13.25 -3.02 -9.16
C VAL A 115 -11.94 -3.60 -9.67
N ARG A 116 -11.96 -4.13 -10.90
CA ARG A 116 -10.76 -4.52 -11.62
C ARG A 116 -10.17 -3.29 -12.30
N LEU A 117 -8.86 -3.11 -12.16
CA LEU A 117 -8.08 -2.08 -12.84
C LEU A 117 -7.72 -2.53 -14.26
N ASP A 118 -7.40 -1.59 -15.13
CA ASP A 118 -7.02 -1.81 -16.53
C ASP A 118 -5.70 -2.57 -16.71
N ARG A 119 -4.89 -2.66 -15.66
CA ARG A 119 -3.65 -3.45 -15.61
C ARG A 119 -3.24 -3.75 -14.16
N PRO A 120 -2.37 -4.75 -13.94
CA PRO A 120 -1.80 -5.00 -12.62
C PRO A 120 -1.02 -3.81 -12.06
N VAL A 121 -1.08 -3.65 -10.75
CA VAL A 121 -0.33 -2.67 -9.99
C VAL A 121 1.02 -3.24 -9.61
N GLU A 122 2.08 -2.66 -10.15
CA GLU A 122 3.45 -3.06 -9.87
C GLU A 122 4.01 -2.28 -8.67
N ASN A 123 5.01 -2.85 -7.99
CA ASN A 123 5.73 -2.21 -6.87
C ASN A 123 4.85 -1.74 -5.70
N ARG A 124 3.63 -2.28 -5.58
CA ARG A 124 2.70 -1.99 -4.49
C ARG A 124 2.06 -3.28 -4.02
N LEU A 125 2.03 -3.45 -2.70
CA LEU A 125 1.39 -4.59 -2.09
C LEU A 125 -0.12 -4.37 -1.91
N PRO A 126 -0.94 -5.36 -2.30
CA PRO A 126 -2.30 -5.49 -1.81
C PRO A 126 -2.31 -5.47 -0.28
N LEU A 127 -3.34 -4.86 0.30
CA LEU A 127 -3.52 -4.89 1.75
C LEU A 127 -4.02 -6.26 2.19
N SER A 128 -3.50 -6.77 3.30
CA SER A 128 -4.08 -7.91 4.00
C SER A 128 -5.42 -7.52 4.60
N VAL A 129 -6.39 -8.43 4.53
CA VAL A 129 -7.80 -8.17 4.84
C VAL A 129 -8.29 -9.24 5.79
N ARG A 130 -9.02 -8.87 6.85
CA ARG A 130 -9.66 -9.85 7.73
C ARG A 130 -10.59 -10.77 6.92
N ARG A 131 -10.28 -12.07 6.94
CA ARG A 131 -11.08 -13.10 6.26
C ARG A 131 -12.12 -13.77 7.15
N HIS A 132 -11.89 -13.80 8.45
CA HIS A 132 -12.70 -14.57 9.39
C HIS A 132 -13.01 -13.81 10.68
N GLY A 133 -14.14 -14.19 11.29
CA GLY A 133 -14.61 -13.62 12.55
C GLY A 133 -15.05 -12.16 12.41
N ILE A 134 -15.01 -11.44 13.51
CA ILE A 134 -15.28 -10.00 13.56
C ILE A 134 -14.15 -9.32 14.33
N VAL A 135 -13.90 -8.04 14.03
CA VAL A 135 -13.02 -7.19 14.84
C VAL A 135 -13.45 -7.21 16.31
N PRO A 136 -12.53 -7.28 17.29
CA PRO A 136 -12.89 -7.21 18.70
C PRO A 136 -13.52 -5.87 19.11
N ASP A 137 -14.33 -5.89 20.17
CA ASP A 137 -14.81 -4.66 20.80
C ASP A 137 -13.64 -3.82 21.30
N ASN A 138 -13.75 -2.48 21.18
CA ASN A 138 -12.73 -1.52 21.63
C ASN A 138 -11.35 -1.66 20.95
N GLN A 139 -11.24 -2.46 19.88
CA GLN A 139 -10.02 -2.58 19.06
C GLN A 139 -9.59 -1.19 18.57
N GLU A 140 -8.30 -0.90 18.67
CA GLU A 140 -7.71 0.34 18.12
C GLU A 140 -7.65 0.27 16.60
N LEU A 141 -8.02 1.39 15.98
CA LEU A 141 -8.17 1.51 14.54
C LEU A 141 -7.38 2.70 13.99
N VAL A 142 -6.95 2.55 12.74
CA VAL A 142 -6.41 3.62 11.91
C VAL A 142 -7.20 3.67 10.61
N VAL A 143 -7.60 4.85 10.15
CA VAL A 143 -8.19 5.05 8.82
C VAL A 143 -7.20 5.77 7.92
N ILE A 144 -7.07 5.28 6.68
CA ILE A 144 -6.26 5.92 5.64
C ILE A 144 -7.14 6.19 4.45
N GLY A 145 -7.20 7.46 4.05
CA GLY A 145 -8.21 7.92 3.11
C GLY A 145 -7.96 9.31 2.55
N TYR A 146 -8.93 9.75 1.75
CA TYR A 146 -8.93 11.02 1.04
C TYR A 146 -10.17 11.83 1.45
N PRO A 147 -10.23 12.31 2.71
CA PRO A 147 -11.34 13.16 3.19
C PRO A 147 -11.55 14.33 2.25
N VAL A 148 -12.79 14.57 1.85
CA VAL A 148 -13.21 15.66 0.96
C VAL A 148 -12.35 15.81 -0.30
N GLY A 149 -11.76 14.69 -0.77
CA GLY A 149 -10.89 14.69 -1.93
C GLY A 149 -9.47 15.22 -1.68
N LEU A 150 -9.09 15.52 -0.44
CA LEU A 150 -7.76 15.98 -0.05
C LEU A 150 -6.68 14.94 -0.35
N PRO A 151 -5.40 15.35 -0.42
CA PRO A 151 -4.27 14.42 -0.35
C PRO A 151 -4.37 13.53 0.88
N VAL A 152 -3.84 12.30 0.78
CA VAL A 152 -4.03 11.25 1.78
C VAL A 152 -3.85 11.74 3.21
N LYS A 153 -4.79 11.37 4.08
CA LYS A 153 -4.72 11.57 5.53
C LYS A 153 -4.69 10.22 6.22
N ILE A 154 -3.89 10.15 7.28
CA ILE A 154 -3.78 9.00 8.16
C ILE A 154 -4.29 9.47 9.52
N SER A 155 -5.38 8.88 9.98
CA SER A 155 -5.99 9.22 11.26
C SER A 155 -6.03 7.99 12.17
N GLY A 156 -5.40 8.09 13.33
CA GLY A 156 -5.35 7.04 14.35
C GLY A 156 -6.07 7.47 15.64
N GLY A 157 -5.97 6.66 16.69
CA GLY A 157 -6.60 6.95 17.99
C GLY A 157 -8.10 6.59 18.05
N ALA A 158 -8.66 6.09 16.96
CA ALA A 158 -10.02 5.59 16.91
C ALA A 158 -10.13 4.18 17.51
N ARG A 159 -11.35 3.80 17.88
CA ARG A 159 -11.69 2.46 18.38
C ARG A 159 -13.05 1.99 17.87
N VAL A 160 -13.24 0.67 17.88
CA VAL A 160 -14.58 0.08 17.72
C VAL A 160 -15.45 0.49 18.90
N ARG A 161 -16.53 1.24 18.61
CA ARG A 161 -17.52 1.71 19.60
C ARG A 161 -18.69 0.76 19.76
N SER A 162 -19.16 0.19 18.65
CA SER A 162 -20.30 -0.72 18.65
C SER A 162 -20.13 -1.78 17.58
N ASN A 163 -20.27 -3.03 18.00
CA ASN A 163 -20.04 -4.21 17.17
C ASN A 163 -21.30 -5.06 16.99
N VAL A 164 -22.46 -4.51 17.35
CA VAL A 164 -23.76 -5.20 17.35
C VAL A 164 -24.33 -5.39 15.93
N GLY A 165 -23.84 -4.62 14.96
CA GLY A 165 -24.24 -4.73 13.57
C GLY A 165 -23.76 -6.04 12.95
N PHE A 166 -24.63 -6.71 12.20
CA PHE A 166 -24.27 -7.98 11.56
C PHE A 166 -23.14 -7.80 10.53
N ARG A 167 -23.29 -6.80 9.66
CA ARG A 167 -22.39 -6.55 8.52
C ARG A 167 -21.48 -5.34 8.69
N THR A 168 -21.77 -4.52 9.68
CA THR A 168 -21.04 -3.30 9.98
C THR A 168 -20.68 -3.22 11.44
N PHE A 169 -19.68 -2.41 11.75
CA PHE A 169 -19.42 -1.91 13.09
C PHE A 169 -19.31 -0.39 13.05
N VAL A 170 -19.50 0.23 14.22
CA VAL A 170 -19.39 1.68 14.40
C VAL A 170 -18.08 1.99 15.12
N ALA A 171 -17.38 3.03 14.68
CA ALA A 171 -16.16 3.54 15.29
C ALA A 171 -16.19 5.07 15.44
N ASN A 172 -15.29 5.65 16.26
CA ASN A 172 -15.03 7.10 16.31
C ASN A 172 -13.88 7.49 15.36
N LEU A 173 -13.98 7.11 14.09
CA LEU A 173 -12.99 7.52 13.11
C LEU A 173 -13.12 9.04 12.86
N ASP A 174 -11.99 9.74 12.78
CA ASP A 174 -11.96 11.17 12.47
C ASP A 174 -11.88 11.35 10.95
N THR A 175 -13.06 11.51 10.33
CA THR A 175 -13.25 11.42 8.88
C THR A 175 -14.27 12.44 8.39
N TYR A 176 -14.15 12.80 7.11
CA TYR A 176 -15.20 13.49 6.34
C TYR A 176 -15.71 12.64 5.17
N ALA A 177 -16.83 13.03 4.56
CA ALA A 177 -17.23 12.56 3.23
C ALA A 177 -16.04 12.60 2.25
N GLY A 178 -15.95 11.64 1.34
CA GLY A 178 -14.74 11.40 0.55
C GLY A 178 -13.81 10.32 1.13
N ASN A 179 -13.84 10.10 2.46
CA ASN A 179 -13.30 8.85 3.02
C ASN A 179 -14.18 7.63 2.70
N SER A 180 -15.34 7.80 2.06
CA SER A 180 -16.11 6.69 1.52
C SER A 180 -15.20 5.78 0.69
N GLY A 181 -15.05 4.53 1.11
CA GLY A 181 -14.17 3.55 0.50
C GLY A 181 -12.76 3.43 1.11
N SER A 182 -12.45 4.20 2.15
CA SER A 182 -11.19 4.12 2.87
C SER A 182 -11.01 2.79 3.58
N ALA A 183 -9.76 2.33 3.63
CA ALA A 183 -9.37 1.19 4.43
C ALA A 183 -9.32 1.58 5.91
N VAL A 184 -9.99 0.78 6.75
CA VAL A 184 -9.93 0.88 8.21
C VAL A 184 -9.10 -0.29 8.72
N PHE A 185 -7.95 0.02 9.30
CA PHE A 185 -6.94 -0.93 9.75
C PHE A 185 -7.07 -1.23 11.23
N ASN A 186 -6.80 -2.48 11.59
CA ASN A 186 -6.43 -2.85 12.95
C ASN A 186 -5.07 -2.23 13.28
N ALA A 187 -4.98 -1.44 14.35
CA ALA A 187 -3.74 -0.75 14.70
C ALA A 187 -2.60 -1.70 15.14
N ASP A 188 -2.94 -2.90 15.61
CA ASP A 188 -1.96 -3.90 16.10
C ASP A 188 -1.48 -4.81 14.95
N THR A 189 -2.40 -5.31 14.13
CA THR A 189 -2.09 -6.30 13.08
C THR A 189 -1.88 -5.71 11.70
N LEU A 190 -2.29 -4.45 11.48
CA LEU A 190 -2.31 -3.78 10.18
C LEU A 190 -3.20 -4.47 9.12
N GLU A 191 -4.05 -5.42 9.52
CA GLU A 191 -5.07 -5.98 8.65
C GLU A 191 -6.20 -4.98 8.46
N VAL A 192 -6.80 -4.97 7.26
CA VAL A 192 -8.02 -4.20 6.99
C VAL A 192 -9.22 -4.90 7.65
N GLU A 193 -9.85 -4.19 8.57
CA GLU A 193 -11.05 -4.61 9.29
C GLU A 193 -12.33 -4.33 8.49
N GLY A 194 -12.28 -3.36 7.57
CA GLY A 194 -13.38 -3.06 6.68
C GLY A 194 -13.21 -1.79 5.86
N ILE A 195 -14.30 -1.40 5.22
CA ILE A 195 -14.43 -0.26 4.32
C ILE A 195 -15.29 0.80 5.01
N LEU A 196 -14.79 2.03 5.15
CA LEU A 196 -15.62 3.14 5.66
C LEU A 196 -16.71 3.50 4.65
N VAL A 197 -17.97 3.60 5.08
CA VAL A 197 -19.11 3.79 4.16
C VAL A 197 -20.05 4.94 4.50
N CYS A 198 -20.23 5.27 5.77
CA CYS A 198 -21.15 6.33 6.17
C CYS A 198 -20.82 6.92 7.52
N GLY A 199 -21.01 8.23 7.65
CA GLY A 199 -20.60 8.95 8.85
C GLY A 199 -21.61 9.89 9.45
N GLU A 200 -21.10 10.67 10.38
CA GLU A 200 -21.76 11.85 10.95
C GLU A 200 -21.78 13.01 9.93
N THR A 201 -22.50 14.08 10.26
CA THR A 201 -22.39 15.36 9.56
C THR A 201 -20.97 15.91 9.66
N ASP A 202 -20.31 16.15 8.52
CA ASP A 202 -18.90 16.60 8.45
C ASP A 202 -18.65 18.01 8.99
N PHE A 203 -19.44 18.99 8.54
CA PHE A 203 -19.25 20.41 8.87
C PHE A 203 -20.56 21.08 9.23
N VAL A 204 -20.50 21.98 10.22
CA VAL A 204 -21.60 22.82 10.69
C VAL A 204 -21.33 24.28 10.38
N PHE A 205 -22.39 25.08 10.21
CA PHE A 205 -22.24 26.52 9.97
C PHE A 205 -21.82 27.27 11.24
N GLU A 206 -20.82 28.13 11.13
CA GLU A 206 -20.45 29.06 12.20
C GLU A 206 -21.25 30.36 12.07
N SER A 207 -22.14 30.61 13.04
CA SER A 207 -22.99 31.80 13.06
C SER A 207 -22.16 33.04 13.39
N GLY A 208 -21.66 33.72 12.38
CA GLY A 208 -20.88 34.95 12.50
C GLY A 208 -20.01 35.23 11.28
N GLU A 209 -19.47 34.16 10.68
CA GLU A 209 -18.48 34.26 9.59
C GLU A 209 -19.03 33.82 8.23
N GLY A 210 -20.18 33.14 8.19
CA GLY A 210 -20.81 32.71 6.93
C GLY A 210 -20.10 31.51 6.26
N CYS A 211 -19.17 30.89 6.96
CA CYS A 211 -18.44 29.70 6.57
C CYS A 211 -18.79 28.49 7.45
N ARG A 212 -18.24 27.33 7.10
CA ARG A 212 -18.46 26.06 7.80
C ARG A 212 -17.20 25.64 8.56
N VAL A 213 -17.38 25.08 9.74
CA VAL A 213 -16.29 24.50 10.55
C VAL A 213 -16.51 23.01 10.76
N SER A 214 -15.43 22.28 11.03
CA SER A 214 -15.43 20.87 11.38
C SER A 214 -16.47 20.58 12.46
N ASN A 215 -17.34 19.60 12.25
CA ASN A 215 -18.25 19.14 13.30
C ASN A 215 -17.48 18.24 14.29
N ARG A 216 -17.15 18.79 15.46
CA ARG A 216 -16.30 18.10 16.43
C ARG A 216 -17.12 17.24 17.38
N CYS A 217 -16.85 15.94 17.35
CA CYS A 217 -17.51 14.94 18.19
C CYS A 217 -16.58 14.43 19.30
N PRO A 218 -17.06 14.27 20.55
CA PRO A 218 -16.35 13.50 21.56
C PRO A 218 -16.23 12.03 21.15
N ASP A 219 -15.23 11.30 21.65
CA ASP A 219 -15.00 9.88 21.32
C ASP A 219 -16.24 8.98 21.49
N SER A 220 -17.04 9.23 22.53
CA SER A 220 -18.28 8.49 22.79
C SER A 220 -19.56 9.15 22.27
N GLY A 221 -19.45 10.36 21.69
CA GLY A 221 -20.57 11.18 21.22
C GLY A 221 -20.90 10.97 19.74
N CYS A 222 -21.91 11.70 19.24
CA CYS A 222 -22.39 11.63 17.85
C CYS A 222 -22.80 10.21 17.40
N ARG A 223 -23.21 10.09 16.13
CA ARG A 223 -23.53 8.80 15.50
C ARG A 223 -22.31 7.88 15.38
N GLY A 224 -21.16 8.45 15.08
CA GLY A 224 -19.95 7.71 14.69
C GLY A 224 -19.98 7.25 13.23
N GLU A 225 -18.96 6.49 12.88
CA GLU A 225 -18.61 6.09 11.52
C GLU A 225 -18.89 4.60 11.32
N ASP A 226 -19.72 4.28 10.32
CA ASP A 226 -20.05 2.91 9.93
C ASP A 226 -19.00 2.37 8.97
N VAL A 227 -18.49 1.19 9.31
CA VAL A 227 -17.52 0.44 8.54
C VAL A 227 -18.15 -0.88 8.12
N THR A 228 -18.25 -1.14 6.82
CA THR A 228 -18.64 -2.46 6.31
C THR A 228 -17.51 -3.45 6.54
N ARG A 229 -17.81 -4.54 7.24
CA ARG A 229 -16.82 -5.56 7.63
C ARG A 229 -16.14 -6.14 6.41
N ALA A 230 -14.83 -6.33 6.52
CA ALA A 230 -14.01 -7.04 5.55
C ALA A 230 -14.60 -8.41 5.17
N THR A 231 -15.14 -9.14 6.14
CA THR A 231 -15.72 -10.47 5.96
C THR A 231 -16.96 -10.53 5.06
N GLU A 232 -17.58 -9.40 4.73
CA GLU A 232 -18.70 -9.37 3.76
C GLU A 232 -18.24 -9.54 2.31
N TRP A 233 -16.97 -9.28 2.01
CA TRP A 233 -16.43 -9.27 0.65
C TRP A 233 -15.09 -9.99 0.49
N SER A 234 -14.37 -10.26 1.57
CA SER A 234 -13.05 -10.91 1.53
C SER A 234 -13.07 -12.34 0.99
N GLY A 235 -14.21 -13.03 1.06
CA GLY A 235 -14.41 -14.34 0.43
C GLY A 235 -14.40 -14.33 -1.10
N LEU A 236 -14.45 -13.14 -1.73
CA LEU A 236 -14.29 -12.98 -3.18
C LEU A 236 -12.83 -12.80 -3.60
N LEU A 237 -11.93 -12.56 -2.65
CA LEU A 237 -10.52 -12.42 -2.93
C LEU A 237 -9.91 -13.83 -3.08
N PRO A 238 -8.93 -14.00 -4.00
CA PRO A 238 -8.05 -15.17 -3.99
C PRO A 238 -7.51 -15.42 -2.57
N SER A 239 -7.15 -16.65 -2.20
CA SER A 239 -6.51 -16.91 -0.90
C SER A 239 -5.32 -15.96 -0.71
N ASP A 240 -5.16 -15.43 0.52
CA ASP A 240 -4.06 -14.53 0.80
C ASP A 240 -2.76 -15.32 0.60
N PRO A 241 -1.88 -14.91 -0.33
CA PRO A 241 -0.62 -15.63 -0.58
C PRO A 241 0.25 -15.68 0.67
N CYS A 242 -0.02 -14.87 1.70
CA CYS A 242 0.69 -14.81 2.99
C CYS A 242 0.06 -15.67 4.10
N GLU A 243 -1.10 -16.30 3.86
CA GLU A 243 -1.79 -17.16 4.85
C GLU A 243 -1.51 -18.67 4.67
N GLU A 244 -0.86 -19.07 3.58
CA GLU A 244 -0.48 -20.47 3.32
C GLU A 244 0.99 -20.78 3.66
N GLU A 245 1.43 -22.04 3.48
CA GLU A 245 2.86 -22.38 3.53
C GLU A 245 3.62 -21.51 2.52
N GLY A 246 4.70 -20.89 2.99
CA GLY A 246 5.36 -19.83 2.26
C GLY A 246 6.63 -20.23 1.53
N GLU A 247 6.98 -19.44 0.52
CA GLU A 247 8.16 -19.61 -0.31
C GLU A 247 8.97 -18.30 -0.36
N LEU A 248 10.29 -18.42 -0.48
CA LEU A 248 11.19 -17.30 -0.71
C LEU A 248 11.85 -17.51 -2.06
N THR A 249 11.71 -16.54 -2.97
CA THR A 249 12.17 -16.66 -4.36
C THR A 249 13.07 -15.51 -4.74
N PHE A 250 14.27 -15.80 -5.24
CA PHE A 250 15.18 -14.76 -5.72
C PHE A 250 14.68 -14.10 -7.00
N VAL A 251 14.77 -12.77 -7.01
CA VAL A 251 14.51 -11.93 -8.19
C VAL A 251 15.82 -11.39 -8.77
N SER A 252 16.80 -11.04 -7.93
CA SER A 252 18.12 -10.53 -8.32
C SER A 252 19.18 -10.95 -7.30
N PRO A 253 20.43 -11.29 -7.71
CA PRO A 253 20.94 -11.33 -9.09
C PRO A 253 20.44 -12.55 -9.89
N LYS A 254 20.36 -12.39 -11.21
CA LYS A 254 19.91 -13.39 -12.20
C LYS A 254 21.09 -14.03 -12.93
N VAL A 255 20.81 -15.07 -13.70
CA VAL A 255 21.80 -15.68 -14.60
C VAL A 255 22.38 -14.62 -15.54
N GLY A 256 23.70 -14.53 -15.55
CA GLY A 256 24.45 -13.64 -16.46
C GLY A 256 24.78 -12.27 -15.86
N ASP A 257 24.27 -11.95 -14.68
CA ASP A 257 24.63 -10.71 -14.00
C ASP A 257 26.12 -10.72 -13.60
N ALA A 258 26.76 -9.57 -13.79
CA ALA A 258 28.13 -9.31 -13.37
C ALA A 258 28.09 -8.35 -12.17
N VAL A 259 28.46 -8.87 -11.01
CA VAL A 259 28.41 -8.16 -9.74
C VAL A 259 29.82 -7.76 -9.33
N SER A 260 30.07 -6.46 -9.21
CA SER A 260 31.36 -5.93 -8.77
C SER A 260 31.62 -6.27 -7.31
N ARG A 261 32.78 -6.88 -7.01
CA ARG A 261 33.25 -6.99 -5.62
C ARG A 261 33.61 -5.61 -5.07
N GLY A 262 33.38 -5.38 -3.78
CA GLY A 262 33.71 -4.11 -3.10
C GLY A 262 32.75 -2.95 -3.40
N GLU A 263 31.66 -3.20 -4.13
CA GLU A 263 30.54 -2.27 -4.31
C GLU A 263 29.28 -2.82 -3.63
N GLU A 264 28.31 -1.94 -3.36
CA GLU A 264 26.99 -2.34 -2.89
C GLU A 264 26.22 -3.00 -4.02
N VAL A 265 25.57 -4.12 -3.70
CA VAL A 265 24.82 -4.95 -4.61
C VAL A 265 23.40 -5.03 -4.09
N GLU A 266 22.43 -4.68 -4.94
CA GLU A 266 21.03 -4.84 -4.61
C GLU A 266 20.60 -6.30 -4.83
N VAL A 267 20.22 -6.96 -3.74
CA VAL A 267 19.64 -8.30 -3.75
C VAL A 267 18.14 -8.15 -3.55
N ILE A 268 17.37 -8.78 -4.43
CA ILE A 268 15.91 -8.68 -4.46
C ILE A 268 15.31 -10.07 -4.38
N TRP A 269 14.29 -10.26 -3.55
CA TRP A 269 13.55 -11.51 -3.45
C TRP A 269 12.05 -11.26 -3.25
N SER A 270 11.20 -12.21 -3.64
CA SER A 270 9.80 -12.27 -3.23
C SER A 270 9.63 -13.25 -2.08
N SER A 271 8.58 -13.04 -1.29
CA SER A 271 8.20 -13.86 -0.15
C SER A 271 6.70 -14.13 -0.22
N THR A 272 6.30 -15.38 -0.06
CA THR A 272 4.90 -15.78 0.15
C THR A 272 4.79 -16.53 1.47
N GLY A 273 3.56 -16.68 1.96
CA GLY A 273 3.17 -17.45 3.14
C GLY A 273 3.89 -17.10 4.44
N THR A 274 3.84 -18.03 5.39
CA THR A 274 4.45 -17.85 6.71
C THR A 274 5.93 -18.25 6.72
N VAL A 275 6.79 -17.41 6.14
CA VAL A 275 8.27 -17.60 6.09
C VAL A 275 9.03 -16.66 7.05
N GLY A 276 8.36 -16.11 8.06
CA GLY A 276 9.01 -15.28 9.10
C GLY A 276 9.45 -13.88 8.64
N GLU A 277 9.71 -13.01 9.62
CA GLU A 277 9.99 -11.58 9.40
C GLU A 277 11.48 -11.26 9.19
N SER A 278 12.35 -12.27 9.28
CA SER A 278 13.79 -12.07 9.09
C SER A 278 14.49 -13.25 8.43
N ILE A 279 15.45 -12.92 7.59
CA ILE A 279 16.28 -13.88 6.86
C ILE A 279 17.77 -13.57 7.00
N ASP A 280 18.58 -14.56 6.66
CA ASP A 280 20.01 -14.45 6.42
C ASP A 280 20.29 -14.69 4.93
N LEU A 281 21.18 -13.88 4.37
CA LEU A 281 21.70 -14.09 3.02
C LEU A 281 23.10 -14.69 3.09
N LEU A 282 23.32 -15.83 2.45
CA LEU A 282 24.59 -16.54 2.48
C LEU A 282 25.18 -16.60 1.06
N LEU A 283 26.48 -16.33 0.91
CA LEU A 283 27.17 -16.46 -0.38
C LEU A 283 27.77 -17.86 -0.57
N PHE A 284 27.60 -18.41 -1.76
CA PHE A 284 28.16 -19.69 -2.17
C PHE A 284 28.96 -19.55 -3.46
N LYS A 285 29.95 -20.42 -3.63
CA LYS A 285 30.63 -20.69 -4.91
C LYS A 285 30.40 -22.15 -5.30
N GLY A 286 29.58 -22.37 -6.32
CA GLY A 286 29.01 -23.69 -6.61
C GLY A 286 28.18 -24.18 -5.42
N ASP A 287 28.58 -25.32 -4.87
CA ASP A 287 27.93 -25.94 -3.70
C ASP A 287 28.62 -25.62 -2.36
N PHE A 288 29.73 -24.87 -2.39
CA PHE A 288 30.49 -24.53 -1.19
C PHE A 288 30.11 -23.16 -0.65
N PHE A 289 29.83 -23.11 0.65
CA PHE A 289 29.62 -21.85 1.36
C PHE A 289 30.93 -21.05 1.37
N ASP A 290 30.86 -19.78 0.97
CA ASP A 290 32.02 -18.90 0.84
C ASP A 290 32.44 -18.27 2.18
N GLY A 291 31.60 -18.39 3.22
CA GLY A 291 31.87 -17.81 4.55
C GLY A 291 31.22 -16.45 4.78
N GLN A 292 30.60 -15.85 3.76
CA GLN A 292 29.93 -14.55 3.88
C GLN A 292 28.46 -14.70 4.24
N THR A 293 28.00 -13.92 5.21
CA THR A 293 26.59 -13.87 5.63
C THR A 293 26.18 -12.44 5.94
N TRP A 294 25.02 -12.02 5.43
CA TRP A 294 24.38 -10.75 5.77
C TRP A 294 23.13 -11.05 6.58
N SER A 295 23.08 -10.52 7.81
CA SER A 295 21.99 -10.81 8.75
C SER A 295 21.87 -9.81 9.91
N PRO A 296 20.68 -9.68 10.53
CA PRO A 296 19.38 -10.11 9.98
C PRO A 296 18.92 -9.13 8.89
N LEU A 297 18.30 -9.64 7.83
CA LEU A 297 17.62 -8.82 6.83
C LEU A 297 16.12 -8.91 7.06
N VAL A 298 15.43 -7.77 6.95
CA VAL A 298 13.97 -7.69 7.08
C VAL A 298 13.33 -8.45 5.92
N ASN A 299 12.40 -9.33 6.24
CA ASN A 299 11.56 -10.02 5.27
C ASN A 299 10.09 -9.67 5.50
N GLN A 300 9.42 -9.24 4.44
CA GLN A 300 8.00 -8.96 4.40
C GLN A 300 7.36 -9.83 3.33
N CYS A 301 6.25 -10.48 3.64
CA CYS A 301 5.50 -11.20 2.62
C CYS A 301 5.09 -10.24 1.49
N GLY A 302 5.46 -10.58 0.26
CA GLY A 302 5.23 -9.74 -0.90
C GLY A 302 6.12 -10.01 -2.11
N PRO A 303 5.85 -9.36 -3.25
CA PRO A 303 6.56 -9.61 -4.50
C PRO A 303 7.98 -9.05 -4.48
N THR A 304 8.29 -8.11 -3.56
CA THR A 304 9.57 -7.41 -3.56
C THR A 304 10.02 -7.08 -2.14
N ASN A 305 11.09 -7.75 -1.72
CA ASN A 305 11.98 -7.38 -0.64
C ASN A 305 13.33 -7.02 -1.24
N ARG A 306 14.10 -6.16 -0.56
CA ARG A 306 15.42 -5.73 -1.01
C ARG A 306 16.40 -5.61 0.13
N ALA A 307 17.67 -5.86 -0.17
CA ALA A 307 18.79 -5.58 0.70
C ALA A 307 20.00 -5.15 -0.13
N GLU A 308 20.70 -4.13 0.35
CA GLU A 308 22.00 -3.75 -0.20
C GLU A 308 23.08 -4.51 0.57
N VAL A 309 23.91 -5.25 -0.17
CA VAL A 309 25.00 -6.06 0.39
C VAL A 309 26.31 -5.76 -0.31
N THR A 310 27.39 -5.61 0.44
CA THR A 310 28.73 -5.39 -0.14
C THR A 310 29.48 -6.72 -0.23
N LEU A 311 29.83 -7.15 -1.44
CA LEU A 311 30.71 -8.30 -1.62
C LEU A 311 32.15 -7.94 -1.20
N PRO A 312 32.90 -8.82 -0.51
CA PRO A 312 34.26 -8.50 -0.09
C PRO A 312 35.18 -8.16 -1.27
N ALA A 313 35.97 -7.08 -1.17
CA ALA A 313 36.90 -6.69 -2.25
C ALA A 313 37.93 -7.79 -2.59
N GLY A 314 38.27 -8.65 -1.62
CA GLY A 314 39.16 -9.80 -1.82
C GLY A 314 38.50 -11.02 -2.48
N LEU A 315 37.19 -10.99 -2.74
CA LEU A 315 36.45 -12.13 -3.27
C LEU A 315 36.99 -12.53 -4.65
N PRO A 316 37.33 -13.81 -4.89
CA PRO A 316 37.91 -14.23 -6.16
C PRO A 316 36.98 -13.93 -7.33
N LEU A 317 37.53 -13.41 -8.42
CA LEU A 317 36.76 -13.14 -9.64
C LEU A 317 36.29 -14.45 -10.30
N GLY A 318 35.21 -14.34 -11.07
CA GLY A 318 34.73 -15.41 -11.94
C GLY A 318 33.30 -15.84 -11.65
N ASN A 319 32.88 -16.85 -12.39
CA ASN A 319 31.49 -17.30 -12.43
C ASN A 319 31.19 -18.32 -11.31
N GLY A 320 29.91 -18.64 -11.15
CA GLY A 320 29.47 -19.73 -10.27
C GLY A 320 29.21 -19.28 -8.84
N TYR A 321 29.05 -17.98 -8.60
CA TYR A 321 28.56 -17.49 -7.32
C TYR A 321 27.03 -17.52 -7.29
N ARG A 322 26.45 -17.79 -6.13
CA ARG A 322 25.01 -17.69 -5.90
C ARG A 322 24.74 -17.35 -4.45
N PHE A 323 23.64 -16.67 -4.19
CA PHE A 323 23.15 -16.47 -2.84
C PHE A 323 22.23 -17.60 -2.42
N ARG A 324 22.08 -17.77 -1.11
CA ARG A 324 21.05 -18.59 -0.50
C ARG A 324 20.35 -17.79 0.58
N ILE A 325 19.03 -17.84 0.63
CA ILE A 325 18.26 -17.29 1.74
C ILE A 325 18.13 -18.36 2.82
N HIS A 326 18.23 -17.96 4.08
CA HIS A 326 17.93 -18.80 5.23
C HIS A 326 16.98 -18.07 6.16
N ASN A 327 15.82 -18.67 6.45
CA ASN A 327 14.81 -18.06 7.32
C ASN A 327 15.18 -18.26 8.80
N ARG A 328 15.02 -17.21 9.63
CA ARG A 328 15.23 -17.27 11.09
C ARG A 328 13.98 -17.58 11.92
N GLY A 329 12.79 -17.57 11.32
CA GLY A 329 11.52 -17.69 12.02
C GLY A 329 10.55 -18.69 11.38
N ALA A 330 10.71 -19.98 11.71
CA ALA A 330 9.66 -20.99 11.79
C ALA A 330 10.28 -22.24 12.43
N GLY A 331 9.55 -22.96 13.29
CA GLY A 331 10.06 -24.06 14.13
C GLY A 331 10.63 -25.29 13.40
N GLU A 332 10.82 -25.25 12.09
CA GLU A 332 11.58 -26.21 11.31
C GLU A 332 12.48 -25.44 10.33
N ASN A 333 13.73 -25.89 10.17
CA ASN A 333 14.72 -25.29 9.28
C ASN A 333 14.18 -25.21 7.84
N PHE A 334 13.54 -24.11 7.46
CA PHE A 334 13.22 -23.85 6.06
C PHE A 334 14.53 -23.51 5.36
N VAL A 335 15.04 -24.51 4.65
CA VAL A 335 16.27 -24.42 3.88
C VAL A 335 15.96 -23.59 2.63
N GLY A 336 16.18 -22.27 2.70
CA GLY A 336 15.70 -21.35 1.67
C GLY A 336 16.35 -21.51 0.30
N ALA A 337 15.68 -20.91 -0.69
CA ALA A 337 16.02 -21.00 -2.10
C ALA A 337 17.43 -20.48 -2.39
N PHE A 338 18.02 -21.01 -3.45
CA PHE A 338 19.22 -20.44 -4.05
C PHE A 338 18.83 -19.41 -5.09
N SER A 339 19.63 -18.36 -5.22
CA SER A 339 19.63 -17.56 -6.44
C SER A 339 20.16 -18.39 -7.60
N GLU A 340 19.88 -17.91 -8.79
CA GLU A 340 20.61 -18.33 -9.97
C GLU A 340 22.10 -17.95 -9.84
N TYR A 341 22.94 -18.58 -10.67
CA TYR A 341 24.37 -18.30 -10.67
C TYR A 341 24.70 -16.96 -11.34
N PHE A 342 25.52 -16.15 -10.68
CA PHE A 342 26.05 -14.89 -11.19
C PHE A 342 27.59 -14.89 -11.24
N THR A 343 28.15 -13.83 -11.82
CA THR A 343 29.59 -13.62 -11.97
C THR A 343 30.08 -12.54 -11.04
N VAL A 344 31.18 -12.79 -10.32
CA VAL A 344 31.87 -11.74 -9.56
C VAL A 344 32.92 -11.09 -10.46
N ALA A 345 32.78 -9.77 -10.65
CA ALA A 345 33.64 -8.94 -11.48
C ALA A 345 34.49 -7.98 -10.62
N LYS A 346 35.52 -7.39 -11.24
CA LYS A 346 36.33 -6.35 -10.59
C LYS A 346 35.48 -5.11 -10.38
N ASN A 347 35.76 -4.40 -9.29
CA ASN A 347 35.32 -3.02 -9.15
C ASN A 347 35.94 -2.19 -10.28
N SER A 348 35.16 -1.28 -10.86
CA SER A 348 35.63 -0.33 -11.88
C SER A 348 36.83 0.53 -11.45
N SER A 349 37.04 0.68 -10.13
CA SER A 349 38.17 1.38 -9.51
C SER A 349 39.42 0.52 -9.25
N GLU A 350 39.33 -0.82 -9.38
CA GLU A 350 40.51 -1.70 -9.29
C GLU A 350 41.30 -1.64 -10.61
N GLY A 351 42.18 -0.64 -10.73
CA GLY A 351 43.04 -0.42 -11.89
C GLY A 351 43.81 -1.68 -12.33
N THR A 352 44.03 -1.81 -13.65
CA THR A 352 44.96 -2.79 -14.22
C THR A 352 46.36 -2.57 -13.65
N PRO A 353 47.06 -3.59 -13.13
CA PRO A 353 48.44 -3.42 -12.70
C PRO A 353 49.30 -3.01 -13.91
N GLU A 354 50.01 -1.88 -13.79
CA GLU A 354 51.07 -1.53 -14.73
C GLU A 354 52.14 -2.61 -14.66
N ILE A 355 52.36 -3.27 -15.80
CA ILE A 355 53.52 -4.15 -15.98
C ILE A 355 54.73 -3.23 -16.17
N GLU A 356 55.50 -2.98 -15.12
CA GLU A 356 56.86 -2.45 -15.27
C GLU A 356 57.73 -3.55 -15.88
N LEU A 357 58.11 -3.37 -17.15
CA LEU A 357 59.21 -4.10 -17.76
C LEU A 357 60.52 -3.46 -17.29
N VAL A 358 61.27 -4.16 -16.43
CA VAL A 358 62.71 -3.95 -16.21
C VAL A 358 63.44 -5.27 -16.31
#